data_AF-A0A959V012-F1
#
_entry.id   AF-A0A959V012-F1
#
_cell.length_a   1.000
_cell.length_b   1.000
_cell.length_c   1.000
_cell.angle_alpha   90.00
_cell.angle_beta   90.00
_cell.angle_gamma   90.00
#
_symmetry.space_group_name_H-M   'P 1'
#
loop_
_entity.id
_entity.type
_entity.pdbx_description
1 polymer ?
#
loop_
_entity_poly.entity_id
_entity_poly.type
_entity_poly.pdbx_seq_one_letter_code
_entity_poly.pdbx_strand_id
1 'polypeptide(L)'
;FSRPALLQRDGDVVGLDGSWPLVLNMNQGSYVAAVRHRNHLGAVEKFGDWYTDTSLVKDYTDWTSMLCWIGAMHGDSIQDPNRQLWCGDVDFDHTIRYTGAPNDRDPILQTIGGTVPTTVIQNVYAGEDVNMDGAIKYVGVRNDRDLILQNIGGVTPTATRTQIGFQ
;
A
#
# COMPACT_ATOMS: atom_id res chain seq x y z
N PHE A 1 11.91 -10.50 -10.45
CA PHE A 1 13.02 -9.70 -9.86
C PHE A 1 12.41 -8.72 -8.86
N SER A 2 13.07 -8.43 -7.74
CA SER A 2 12.59 -7.44 -6.77
C SER A 2 13.76 -6.71 -6.11
N ARG A 3 13.55 -5.46 -5.70
CA ARG A 3 14.54 -4.64 -5.00
C ARG A 3 13.84 -3.62 -4.11
N PRO A 4 14.35 -3.33 -2.90
CA PRO A 4 13.86 -2.21 -2.12
C PRO A 4 14.14 -0.88 -2.83
N ALA A 5 13.26 0.09 -2.60
CA ALA A 5 13.31 1.43 -3.17
C ALA A 5 12.87 2.45 -2.11
N LEU A 6 13.14 3.73 -2.36
CA LEU A 6 12.64 4.83 -1.53
C LEU A 6 11.48 5.50 -2.25
N LEU A 7 10.45 5.87 -1.49
CA LEU A 7 9.35 6.72 -1.97
C LEU A 7 9.63 8.15 -1.49
N GLN A 8 9.73 9.08 -2.44
CA GLN A 8 9.91 10.50 -2.18
C GLN A 8 8.56 11.18 -1.91
N ARG A 9 8.62 12.39 -1.34
CA ARG A 9 7.42 13.14 -0.92
C ARG A 9 6.55 13.61 -2.10
N ASP A 10 7.15 13.77 -3.27
CA ASP A 10 6.50 14.10 -4.54
C ASP A 10 5.88 12.88 -5.24
N GLY A 11 6.07 11.67 -4.70
CA GLY A 11 5.49 10.44 -5.23
C GLY A 11 6.46 9.60 -6.07
N ASP A 12 7.68 10.08 -6.29
CA ASP A 12 8.68 9.36 -7.09
C ASP A 12 9.26 8.17 -6.32
N VAL A 13 9.45 7.05 -7.04
CA VAL A 13 10.12 5.86 -6.52
C VAL A 13 11.54 5.80 -7.06
N VAL A 14 12.51 5.92 -6.16
CA VAL A 14 13.94 6.02 -6.49
C VAL A 14 14.76 4.90 -5.84
N GLY A 15 15.99 4.74 -6.32
CA GLY A 15 16.99 3.88 -5.69
C GLY A 15 17.32 4.30 -4.26
N LEU A 16 18.12 3.49 -3.58
CA LEU A 16 18.53 3.74 -2.18
C LEU A 16 19.47 4.94 -2.02
N ASP A 17 19.95 5.51 -3.11
CA ASP A 17 20.68 6.79 -3.12
C ASP A 17 19.76 8.01 -2.98
N GLY A 18 18.44 7.80 -3.09
CA GLY A 18 17.45 8.85 -2.94
C GLY A 18 17.32 9.80 -4.13
N SER A 19 17.93 9.47 -5.29
CA SER A 19 17.86 10.36 -6.46
C SER A 19 17.80 9.64 -7.81
N TRP A 20 18.44 8.49 -7.96
CA TRP A 20 18.51 7.81 -9.24
C TRP A 20 17.31 6.88 -9.47
N PRO A 21 16.90 6.63 -10.72
CA PRO A 21 15.88 5.63 -11.03
C PRO A 21 16.23 4.25 -10.46
N LEU A 22 15.20 3.50 -10.08
CA LEU A 22 15.38 2.13 -9.58
C LEU A 22 15.94 1.21 -10.68
N VAL A 23 17.10 0.61 -10.42
CA VAL A 23 17.72 -0.38 -11.32
C VAL A 23 17.40 -1.80 -10.86
N LEU A 24 16.76 -2.57 -11.74
CA LEU A 24 16.54 -4.01 -11.59
C LEU A 24 17.51 -4.77 -12.51
N ASN A 25 18.37 -5.61 -11.93
CA ASN A 25 19.31 -6.44 -12.69
C ASN A 25 18.57 -7.65 -13.27
N MET A 26 17.97 -7.46 -14.45
CA MET A 26 17.21 -8.47 -15.18
C MET A 26 17.60 -8.50 -16.66
N ASN A 27 17.36 -9.64 -17.31
CA ASN A 27 17.55 -9.76 -18.76
C ASN A 27 16.51 -8.94 -19.51
N GLN A 28 16.78 -8.57 -20.76
CA GLN A 28 15.78 -7.95 -21.62
C GLN A 28 14.62 -8.93 -21.84
N GLY A 29 13.39 -8.44 -21.78
CA GLY A 29 12.22 -9.31 -21.81
C GLY A 29 10.91 -8.61 -21.50
N SER A 30 9.81 -9.35 -21.61
CA SER A 30 8.50 -8.89 -21.19
C SER A 30 8.28 -9.19 -19.71
N TYR A 31 7.94 -8.17 -18.93
CA TYR A 31 7.71 -8.27 -17.49
C TYR A 31 6.50 -7.45 -17.06
N VAL A 32 5.93 -7.81 -15.91
CA VAL A 32 4.96 -6.97 -15.20
C VAL A 32 5.65 -6.22 -14.06
N ALA A 33 5.60 -4.89 -14.07
CA ALA A 33 5.98 -4.07 -12.93
C ALA A 33 4.93 -4.14 -11.82
N ALA A 34 5.42 -4.19 -10.58
CA ALA A 34 4.59 -4.10 -9.40
C ALA A 34 5.26 -3.27 -8.31
N VAL A 35 4.45 -2.54 -7.56
CA VAL A 35 4.87 -1.80 -6.37
C VAL A 35 4.22 -2.45 -5.16
N ARG A 36 5.02 -2.80 -4.16
CA ARG A 36 4.57 -3.31 -2.86
C ARG A 36 5.06 -2.39 -1.76
N HIS A 37 4.19 -2.12 -0.80
CA HIS A 37 4.48 -1.26 0.34
C HIS A 37 4.18 -2.02 1.63
N ARG A 38 4.88 -1.68 2.73
CA ARG A 38 4.93 -2.49 3.97
C ARG A 38 3.58 -2.83 4.59
N ASN A 39 2.57 -1.96 4.37
CA ASN A 39 1.25 -2.08 4.98
C ASN A 39 0.12 -1.58 4.07
N HIS A 40 0.37 -1.57 2.76
CA HIS A 40 -0.65 -1.24 1.76
C HIS A 40 -0.70 -2.38 0.73
N LEU A 41 -1.90 -2.68 0.23
CA LEU A 41 -2.05 -3.61 -0.88
C LEU A 41 -1.33 -3.03 -2.10
N GLY A 42 -0.31 -3.76 -2.56
CA GLY A 42 0.47 -3.33 -3.71
C GLY A 42 -0.34 -3.37 -5.00
N ALA A 43 0.13 -2.62 -6.00
CA ALA A 43 -0.44 -2.58 -7.34
C ALA A 43 0.52 -3.22 -8.35
N VAL A 44 -0.04 -3.84 -9.38
CA VAL A 44 0.69 -4.48 -10.48
C VAL A 44 0.05 -4.08 -11.80
N GLU A 45 0.91 -3.84 -12.80
CA GLU A 45 0.42 -3.54 -14.14
C GLU A 45 -0.36 -4.72 -14.70
N LYS A 46 -1.47 -4.42 -15.37
CA LYS A 46 -2.37 -5.44 -15.93
C LYS A 46 -1.73 -6.15 -17.12
N PHE A 47 -0.95 -5.42 -17.90
CA PHE A 47 -0.26 -5.89 -19.09
C PHE A 47 1.23 -5.62 -18.94
N GLY A 48 2.05 -6.62 -19.27
CA GLY A 48 3.49 -6.47 -19.17
C GLY A 48 4.07 -5.63 -20.29
N ASP A 49 5.16 -4.94 -19.98
CA ASP A 49 5.92 -4.15 -20.93
C ASP A 49 7.25 -4.83 -21.31
N TRP A 50 7.81 -4.40 -22.44
CA TRP A 50 9.13 -4.86 -22.89
C TRP A 50 10.24 -4.01 -22.26
N TYR A 51 11.01 -4.60 -21.36
CA TYR A 51 12.12 -3.93 -20.67
C TYR A 51 13.45 -4.19 -21.38
N THR A 52 14.24 -3.12 -21.49
CA THR A 52 15.59 -3.11 -22.06
C THR A 52 16.56 -2.42 -21.11
N ASP A 53 17.73 -2.01 -21.59
CA ASP A 53 18.67 -1.14 -20.87
C ASP A 53 18.21 0.33 -20.79
N THR A 54 17.10 0.67 -21.44
CA THR A 54 16.50 2.01 -21.39
C THR A 54 15.53 2.15 -20.21
N SER A 55 15.56 3.31 -19.55
CA SER A 55 14.64 3.63 -18.47
C SER A 55 13.20 3.78 -18.99
N LEU A 56 12.24 3.20 -18.28
CA LEU A 56 10.81 3.33 -18.53
C LEU A 56 10.14 3.97 -17.32
N VAL A 57 9.25 4.94 -17.56
CA VAL A 57 8.43 5.55 -16.52
C VAL A 57 7.16 4.73 -16.35
N LYS A 58 6.82 4.44 -15.09
CA LYS A 58 5.61 3.74 -14.67
C LYS A 58 4.85 4.62 -13.70
N ASP A 59 3.83 5.30 -14.19
CA ASP A 59 3.00 6.19 -13.39
C ASP A 59 1.72 5.48 -12.93
N TYR A 60 1.69 4.99 -11.69
CA TYR A 60 0.50 4.35 -11.11
C TYR A 60 -0.62 5.34 -10.76
N THR A 61 -0.35 6.65 -10.76
CA THR A 61 -1.36 7.68 -10.48
C THR A 61 -2.19 8.03 -11.71
N ASP A 62 -1.64 7.84 -12.92
CA ASP A 62 -2.35 8.07 -14.17
C ASP A 62 -3.14 6.82 -14.61
N TRP A 63 -4.47 6.93 -14.51
CA TRP A 63 -5.43 5.93 -14.96
C TRP A 63 -5.29 5.54 -16.44
N THR A 64 -4.95 6.52 -17.29
CA THR A 64 -4.92 6.38 -18.74
C THR A 64 -3.63 5.75 -19.22
N SER A 65 -2.49 6.09 -18.60
CA SER A 65 -1.19 5.52 -18.96
C SER A 65 -0.93 4.18 -18.29
N MET A 66 -1.49 3.91 -17.11
CA MET A 66 -1.20 2.70 -16.33
C MET A 66 -2.48 1.93 -15.97
N LEU A 67 -2.75 0.88 -16.73
CA LEU A 67 -3.82 -0.05 -16.40
C LEU A 67 -3.38 -1.01 -15.30
N CYS A 68 -4.16 -1.03 -14.21
CA CYS A 68 -4.08 -2.06 -13.18
C CYS A 68 -5.35 -2.94 -13.25
N TRP A 69 -5.38 -4.01 -12.45
CA TRP A 69 -6.59 -4.80 -12.28
C TRP A 69 -7.66 -3.98 -11.55
N ILE A 70 -8.94 -4.21 -11.91
CA ILE A 70 -10.05 -3.47 -11.31
C ILE A 70 -10.04 -3.68 -9.79
N GLY A 71 -10.04 -2.58 -9.04
CA GLY A 71 -10.05 -2.58 -7.58
C GLY A 71 -8.67 -2.80 -6.93
N ALA A 72 -7.60 -2.93 -7.71
CA ALA A 72 -6.22 -3.03 -7.19
C ALA A 72 -5.77 -1.75 -6.49
N MET A 73 -6.31 -0.59 -6.89
CA MET A 73 -6.01 0.72 -6.31
C MET A 73 -7.31 1.41 -5.86
N HIS A 74 -7.21 2.35 -4.92
CA HIS A 74 -8.26 3.33 -4.65
C HIS A 74 -8.32 4.32 -5.82
N GLY A 75 -9.48 4.90 -6.10
CA GLY A 75 -9.64 5.84 -7.23
C GLY A 75 -9.51 5.17 -8.59
N ASP A 76 -10.04 3.95 -8.72
CA ASP A 76 -9.93 3.10 -9.92
C ASP A 76 -10.92 3.52 -11.04
N SER A 77 -11.04 4.83 -11.29
CA SER A 77 -11.93 5.41 -12.28
C SER A 77 -11.28 6.64 -12.91
N ILE A 78 -11.50 6.85 -14.21
CA ILE A 78 -11.05 8.07 -14.92
C ILE A 78 -11.61 9.37 -14.30
N GLN A 79 -12.68 9.28 -13.51
CA GLN A 79 -13.32 10.40 -12.85
C GLN A 79 -12.79 10.66 -11.43
N ASP A 80 -11.96 9.76 -10.88
CA ASP A 80 -11.33 9.92 -9.59
C ASP A 80 -9.82 10.10 -9.80
N PRO A 81 -9.30 11.35 -9.73
CA PRO A 81 -7.88 11.59 -9.91
C PRO A 81 -7.04 11.09 -8.73
N ASN A 82 -7.66 10.65 -7.64
CA ASN A 82 -6.96 10.28 -6.41
C ASN A 82 -6.63 8.78 -6.38
N ARG A 83 -5.78 8.37 -7.32
CA ARG A 83 -5.38 6.98 -7.47
C ARG A 83 -4.24 6.63 -6.52
N GLN A 84 -4.50 5.73 -5.57
CA GLN A 84 -3.59 5.42 -4.47
C GLN A 84 -3.64 3.93 -4.11
N LEU A 85 -2.63 3.42 -3.41
CA LEU A 85 -2.68 2.07 -2.85
C LEU A 85 -3.66 2.00 -1.68
N TRP A 86 -4.33 0.87 -1.51
CA TRP A 86 -5.19 0.64 -0.35
C TRP A 86 -4.34 0.41 0.90
N CYS A 87 -4.47 1.26 1.91
CA CYS A 87 -3.78 1.10 3.18
C CYS A 87 -4.45 0.10 4.12
N GLY A 88 -3.69 -0.46 5.06
CA GLY A 88 -4.25 -1.17 6.20
C GLY A 88 -4.07 -2.68 6.21
N ASP A 89 -3.14 -3.22 5.41
CA ASP A 89 -2.66 -4.61 5.48
C ASP A 89 -1.53 -4.67 6.52
N VAL A 90 -1.89 -4.77 7.80
CA VAL A 90 -0.96 -4.51 8.91
C VAL A 90 -0.01 -5.67 9.15
N ASP A 91 -0.47 -6.90 8.90
CA ASP A 91 0.32 -8.13 9.07
C ASP A 91 0.95 -8.64 7.76
N PHE A 92 0.72 -7.91 6.65
CA PHE A 92 1.26 -8.19 5.32
C PHE A 92 0.77 -9.53 4.74
N ASP A 93 -0.45 -9.94 5.11
CA ASP A 93 -1.12 -11.14 4.58
C ASP A 93 -1.81 -10.89 3.22
N HIS A 94 -1.71 -9.66 2.70
CA HIS A 94 -2.29 -9.21 1.44
C HIS A 94 -3.81 -9.10 1.45
N THR A 95 -4.44 -9.03 2.63
CA THR A 95 -5.88 -8.91 2.81
C THR A 95 -6.25 -7.95 3.92
N ILE A 96 -6.85 -6.82 3.56
CA ILE A 96 -7.42 -5.88 4.52
C ILE A 96 -8.75 -6.43 5.06
N ARG A 97 -8.85 -6.52 6.38
CA ARG A 97 -10.04 -6.93 7.12
C ARG A 97 -10.11 -6.27 8.48
N TYR A 98 -11.31 -5.80 8.84
CA TYR A 98 -11.55 -5.16 10.14
C TYR A 98 -12.14 -6.08 11.21
N THR A 99 -12.87 -7.14 10.84
CA THR A 99 -13.51 -8.07 11.80
C THR A 99 -13.19 -9.54 11.51
N GLY A 100 -13.28 -10.40 12.53
CA GLY A 100 -12.91 -11.82 12.43
C GLY A 100 -11.39 -12.03 12.46
N ALA A 101 -10.92 -13.17 12.95
CA ALA A 101 -9.48 -13.45 13.03
C ALA A 101 -8.93 -14.05 11.72
N PRO A 102 -7.70 -13.72 11.30
CA PRO A 102 -6.86 -12.56 11.67
C PRO A 102 -7.30 -11.20 11.05
N ASN A 103 -7.62 -10.19 11.86
CA ASN A 103 -7.93 -8.82 11.35
C ASN A 103 -6.76 -7.86 11.58
N ASP A 104 -6.73 -6.77 10.82
CA ASP A 104 -5.65 -5.77 10.83
C ASP A 104 -5.73 -4.78 11.99
N ARG A 105 -6.89 -4.63 12.62
CA ARG A 105 -7.04 -3.67 13.73
C ARG A 105 -6.45 -4.21 15.04
N ASP A 106 -6.44 -5.53 15.24
CA ASP A 106 -6.02 -6.13 16.50
C ASP A 106 -4.50 -5.97 16.75
N PRO A 107 -3.60 -6.13 15.75
CA PRO A 107 -2.18 -5.80 15.91
C PRO A 107 -1.95 -4.35 16.34
N ILE A 108 -2.68 -3.38 15.77
CA ILE A 108 -2.60 -1.97 16.18
C ILE A 108 -2.94 -1.81 17.67
N LEU A 109 -4.01 -2.46 18.13
CA LEU A 109 -4.42 -2.42 19.53
C LEU A 109 -3.37 -3.05 20.44
N GLN A 110 -2.81 -4.19 20.06
CA GLN A 110 -1.78 -4.88 20.82
C GLN A 110 -0.52 -4.02 20.96
N THR A 111 -0.07 -3.39 19.89
CA THR A 111 1.15 -2.58 19.85
C THR A 111 1.06 -1.39 20.82
N ILE A 112 -0.12 -0.78 21.02
CA ILE A 112 -0.30 0.31 21.99
C ILE A 112 -0.60 -0.16 23.44
N GLY A 113 -0.55 -1.47 23.73
CA GLY A 113 -0.75 -2.04 25.08
C GLY A 113 -2.05 -2.82 25.30
N GLY A 114 -2.84 -3.07 24.25
CA GLY A 114 -3.86 -4.11 24.18
C GLY A 114 -5.20 -3.88 24.88
N THR A 115 -5.24 -3.10 25.97
CA THR A 115 -6.44 -2.99 26.84
C THR A 115 -6.97 -1.58 26.97
N VAL A 116 -6.11 -0.60 27.24
CA VAL A 116 -6.50 0.81 27.32
C VAL A 116 -5.98 1.52 26.08
N PRO A 117 -6.84 1.81 25.08
CA PRO A 117 -6.39 2.18 23.75
C PRO A 117 -6.01 3.66 23.62
N THR A 118 -5.42 4.25 24.66
CA THR A 118 -5.10 5.69 24.74
C THR A 118 -3.62 6.00 24.55
N THR A 119 -2.76 4.98 24.63
CA THR A 119 -1.33 5.14 24.38
C THR A 119 -1.10 5.48 22.92
N VAL A 120 -0.15 6.39 22.69
CA VAL A 120 0.34 6.74 21.36
C VAL A 120 1.83 6.42 21.31
N ILE A 121 2.23 5.66 20.29
CA ILE A 121 3.65 5.41 20.01
C ILE A 121 4.07 6.39 18.92
N GLN A 122 5.21 7.06 19.09
CA GLN A 122 5.69 8.14 18.21
C GLN A 122 7.07 7.81 17.65
N ASN A 123 7.43 8.45 16.53
CA ASN A 123 8.71 8.30 15.84
C ASN A 123 8.99 6.85 15.43
N VAL A 124 7.96 6.17 14.93
CA VAL A 124 8.05 4.77 14.51
C VAL A 124 7.93 4.59 13.01
N TYR A 125 8.56 3.53 12.53
CA TYR A 125 8.38 3.01 11.18
C TYR A 125 7.91 1.56 11.32
N ALA A 126 6.60 1.35 11.26
CA ALA A 126 5.95 0.09 11.62
C ALA A 126 4.82 -0.26 10.64
N GLY A 127 4.34 -1.51 10.68
CA GLY A 127 3.20 -1.95 9.87
C GLY A 127 1.89 -1.36 10.39
N GLU A 128 1.80 -1.16 11.69
CA GLU A 128 0.65 -0.62 12.42
C GLU A 128 0.44 0.89 12.22
N ASP A 129 1.46 1.60 11.72
CA ASP A 129 1.36 3.00 11.28
C ASP A 129 0.78 3.05 9.86
N VAL A 130 -0.54 2.86 9.78
CA VAL A 130 -1.31 2.72 8.54
C VAL A 130 -1.34 4.02 7.75
N ASN A 131 -1.41 5.16 8.45
CA ASN A 131 -1.48 6.47 7.83
C ASN A 131 -0.10 7.06 7.48
N MET A 132 0.99 6.40 7.88
CA MET A 132 2.38 6.78 7.66
C MET A 132 2.78 8.14 8.24
N ASP A 133 2.17 8.54 9.36
CA ASP A 133 2.48 9.79 10.05
C ASP A 133 3.56 9.62 11.14
N GLY A 134 4.10 8.41 11.29
CA GLY A 134 5.12 8.08 12.28
C GLY A 134 4.57 7.89 13.68
N ALA A 135 3.24 7.78 13.83
CA ALA A 135 2.59 7.54 15.11
C ALA A 135 1.47 6.49 15.05
N ILE A 136 1.54 5.49 15.93
CA ILE A 136 0.52 4.45 16.04
C ILE A 136 -0.52 4.87 17.07
N LYS A 137 -1.79 4.93 16.66
CA LYS A 137 -2.96 5.30 17.47
C LYS A 137 -4.14 4.39 17.17
N TYR A 138 -4.83 3.95 18.22
CA TYR A 138 -6.07 3.18 18.07
C TYR A 138 -7.35 4.02 18.20
N VAL A 139 -7.32 5.15 18.90
CA VAL A 139 -8.46 6.07 19.06
C VAL A 139 -8.04 7.52 18.84
N GLY A 140 -9.03 8.41 18.73
CA GLY A 140 -8.81 9.84 18.50
C GLY A 140 -8.69 10.18 17.02
N VAL A 141 -8.38 11.45 16.74
CA VAL A 141 -8.26 11.96 15.36
C VAL A 141 -7.05 11.34 14.68
N ARG A 142 -7.24 10.92 13.41
CA ARG A 142 -6.21 10.26 12.58
C ARG A 142 -5.63 9.01 13.25
N ASN A 143 -6.50 8.17 13.81
CA ASN A 143 -6.09 6.83 14.26
C ASN A 143 -5.96 5.87 13.07
N ASP A 144 -5.17 4.82 13.24
CA ASP A 144 -4.82 3.88 12.17
C ASP A 144 -5.96 2.92 11.83
N ARG A 145 -6.75 2.52 12.84
CA ARG A 145 -7.84 1.56 12.64
C ARG A 145 -8.98 2.10 11.78
N ASP A 146 -9.23 3.42 11.81
CA ASP A 146 -10.36 4.01 11.09
C ASP A 146 -10.13 3.97 9.57
N LEU A 147 -8.87 4.00 9.11
CA LEU A 147 -8.53 3.82 7.70
C LEU A 147 -8.86 2.41 7.21
N ILE A 148 -8.51 1.39 8.01
CA ILE A 148 -8.88 0.00 7.74
C ILE A 148 -10.41 -0.11 7.63
N LEU A 149 -11.14 0.47 8.59
CA LEU A 149 -12.60 0.45 8.64
C LEU A 149 -13.23 1.08 7.40
N GLN A 150 -12.72 2.23 6.96
CA GLN A 150 -13.20 2.92 5.77
C GLN A 150 -12.98 2.08 4.51
N ASN A 151 -11.82 1.43 4.38
CA ASN A 151 -11.47 0.63 3.19
C ASN A 151 -12.36 -0.61 3.00
N ILE A 152 -13.02 -1.08 4.07
CA ILE A 152 -13.93 -2.24 4.07
C ILE A 152 -15.41 -1.86 4.22
N GLY A 153 -15.78 -0.60 3.95
CA GLY A 153 -17.17 -0.15 3.84
C GLY A 153 -17.72 0.58 5.06
N GLY A 154 -16.89 0.86 6.07
CA GLY A 154 -17.24 1.73 7.19
C GLY A 154 -18.21 1.09 8.17
N VAL A 155 -19.51 1.31 7.96
CA VAL A 155 -20.56 1.00 8.96
C VAL A 155 -20.84 -0.49 9.13
N THR A 156 -20.67 -1.29 8.07
CA THR A 156 -20.87 -2.75 8.10
C THR A 156 -19.55 -3.44 7.78
N PRO A 157 -18.71 -3.72 8.79
CA PRO A 157 -17.31 -4.05 8.56
C PRO A 157 -17.05 -5.53 8.27
N THR A 158 -17.87 -6.12 7.40
CA THR A 158 -17.78 -7.54 7.01
C THR A 158 -17.12 -7.76 5.66
N ALA A 159 -16.89 -6.70 4.89
CA ALA A 159 -16.16 -6.81 3.65
C ALA A 159 -14.68 -7.07 3.93
N THR A 160 -14.01 -7.69 2.97
CA THR A 160 -12.56 -7.81 2.92
C THR A 160 -12.07 -7.27 1.59
N ARG A 161 -10.80 -6.87 1.54
CA ARG A 161 -10.15 -6.46 0.31
C ARG A 161 -8.82 -7.18 0.19
N THR A 162 -8.65 -7.98 -0.84
CA THR A 162 -7.41 -8.74 -1.09
C THR A 162 -6.65 -8.12 -2.26
N GLN A 163 -5.32 -8.19 -2.21
CA GLN A 163 -4.44 -7.77 -3.28
C GLN A 163 -4.77 -8.51 -4.59
N ILE A 164 -4.75 -7.80 -5.72
CA ILE A 164 -5.23 -8.31 -7.02
C ILE A 164 -4.11 -8.28 -8.06
N GLY A 165 -4.04 -9.32 -8.90
CA GLY A 165 -3.17 -9.35 -10.08
C GLY A 165 -1.77 -9.92 -9.86
N PHE A 166 -1.45 -10.32 -8.63
CA PHE A 166 -0.19 -10.97 -8.28
C PHE A 166 -0.42 -12.49 -8.35
N GLN A 167 0.14 -13.14 -9.38
CA GLN A 167 0.14 -14.59 -9.57
C GLN A 167 1.55 -15.16 -9.47
#